data_AF-A0A832GF46-F1
#
_entry.id   AF-A0A832GF46-F1
#
_cell.length_a   1.000
_cell.length_b   1.000
_cell.length_c   1.000
_cell.angle_alpha   90.00
_cell.angle_beta   90.00
_cell.angle_gamma   90.00
#
_symmetry.space_group_name_H-M   'P 1'
#
loop_
_entity.id
_entity.type
_entity.pdbx_description
1 polymer ?
#
loop_
_entity_poly.entity_id
_entity_poly.type
_entity_poly.pdbx_seq_one_letter_code
_entity_poly.pdbx_strand_id
1 'polypeptide(L)'
;MGEFVVTMFLVLAVVAVTAVVFGGWLVVGVLRVAWRSAAALFGFASPQRDPMLPHICSRPTCRGPNPSYARFCRRCGSPLDSPTRQVRRAAAW
;
A
#
# COMPACT_ATOMS: atom_id res chain seq x y z
N MET A 1 23.70 25.65 45.81
CA MET A 1 24.59 24.93 44.86
C MET A 1 23.94 23.64 44.33
N GLY A 2 23.35 22.78 45.18
CA GLY A 2 22.73 21.54 44.71
C GLY A 2 21.60 21.70 43.69
N GLU A 3 20.75 22.72 43.84
CA GLU A 3 19.63 22.99 42.92
C GLU A 3 20.09 23.30 41.49
N PHE A 4 21.19 24.04 41.33
CA PHE A 4 21.80 24.33 40.03
C PHE A 4 22.32 23.07 39.34
N VAL A 5 22.93 22.16 40.11
CA VAL A 5 23.43 20.89 39.57
C VAL A 5 22.26 20.02 39.10
N VAL A 6 21.22 19.89 39.91
CA VAL A 6 20.02 19.10 39.58
C VAL A 6 19.31 19.65 38.36
N THR A 7 19.10 20.96 38.28
CA THR A 7 18.45 21.60 37.12
C THR A 7 19.28 21.44 35.85
N MET A 8 20.60 21.58 35.92
CA MET A 8 21.50 21.36 34.78
C MET A 8 21.36 19.92 34.24
N PHE A 9 21.42 18.91 35.11
CA PHE A 9 21.25 17.51 34.70
C PHE A 9 19.88 17.25 34.09
N LEU A 10 18.82 17.84 34.65
CA LEU A 10 17.46 17.67 34.15
C LEU A 10 17.31 18.26 32.74
N VAL A 11 17.84 19.46 32.50
CA VAL A 11 17.84 20.08 31.16
C VAL A 11 18.62 19.21 30.17
N LEU A 12 19.81 18.74 30.57
CA LEU A 12 20.67 17.94 29.71
C LEU A 12 20.01 16.59 29.37
N ALA A 13 19.33 15.96 30.33
CA ALA A 13 18.54 14.76 30.11
C ALA A 13 17.38 15.00 29.13
N VAL A 14 16.63 16.09 29.29
CA VAL A 14 15.52 16.43 28.37
C VAL A 14 16.04 16.69 26.95
N VAL A 15 17.14 17.42 26.81
CA VAL A 15 17.77 17.67 25.50
C VAL A 15 18.25 16.36 24.87
N ALA A 16 18.90 15.48 25.65
CA ALA A 16 19.35 14.20 25.15
C ALA A 16 18.18 13.30 24.69
N VAL A 17 17.12 13.21 25.49
CA VAL A 17 15.94 12.41 25.14
C VAL A 17 15.26 12.94 23.88
N THR A 18 15.06 14.26 23.79
CA THR A 18 14.46 14.86 22.58
C THR A 18 15.34 14.63 21.36
N ALA A 19 16.67 14.85 21.45
CA ALA A 19 17.60 14.60 20.36
C ALA A 19 17.54 13.15 19.86
N VAL A 20 17.46 12.16 20.77
CA VAL A 20 17.35 10.74 20.40
C VAL A 20 16.01 10.43 19.71
N VAL A 21 14.90 10.93 20.25
CA VAL A 21 13.57 10.71 19.68
C VAL A 21 13.46 11.34 18.29
N PHE A 22 13.86 12.61 18.15
CA PHE A 22 13.84 13.31 16.87
C PHE A 22 14.83 12.72 15.88
N GLY A 23 16.05 12.39 16.32
CA GLY A 23 17.07 11.75 15.49
C GLY A 23 16.61 10.39 14.98
N GLY A 24 16.09 9.53 15.86
CA GLY A 24 15.56 8.21 15.47
C GLY A 24 14.40 8.32 14.48
N TRP A 25 13.46 9.24 14.72
CA TRP A 25 12.35 9.47 13.80
C TRP A 25 12.82 9.95 12.43
N LEU A 26 13.78 10.89 12.39
CA LEU A 26 14.34 11.41 11.16
C LEU A 26 15.08 10.32 10.37
N VAL A 27 15.90 9.50 11.04
CA VAL A 27 16.62 8.38 10.42
C VAL A 27 15.64 7.37 9.81
N VAL A 28 14.61 6.96 10.56
CA VAL A 28 13.58 6.03 10.04
C VAL A 28 12.79 6.65 8.89
N GLY A 29 12.49 7.95 8.97
CA GLY A 29 11.80 8.69 7.91
C GLY A 29 12.62 8.73 6.62
N VAL A 30 13.89 9.12 6.70
CA VAL A 30 14.81 9.16 5.56
C VAL A 30 15.01 7.77 4.99
N LEU A 31 15.25 6.76 5.83
CA LEU A 31 15.44 5.37 5.38
C LEU A 31 14.19 4.84 4.66
N ARG A 32 12.99 5.13 5.17
CA ARG A 32 11.72 4.73 4.52
C ARG A 32 11.54 5.41 3.16
N VAL A 33 11.89 6.69 3.04
CA VAL A 33 11.81 7.43 1.77
C VAL A 33 12.85 6.90 0.79
N ALA A 34 14.10 6.71 1.23
CA ALA A 34 15.19 6.15 0.43
C ALA A 34 14.87 4.73 -0.04
N TRP A 35 14.27 3.89 0.81
CA TRP A 35 13.83 2.56 0.41
C TRP A 35 12.72 2.60 -0.64
N ARG A 36 11.75 3.52 -0.50
CA ARG A 36 10.68 3.70 -1.48
C ARG A 36 11.21 4.19 -2.82
N SER A 37 12.15 5.12 -2.83
CA SER A 37 12.77 5.60 -4.07
C SER A 37 13.66 4.54 -4.71
N ALA A 38 14.43 3.79 -3.92
CA ALA A 38 15.21 2.64 -4.40
C ALA A 38 14.28 1.56 -4.98
N ALA A 39 13.21 1.18 -4.29
CA ALA A 39 12.25 0.18 -4.79
C ALA A 39 11.58 0.59 -6.10
N ALA A 40 11.34 1.90 -6.31
CA ALA A 40 10.82 2.44 -7.56
C ALA A 40 11.85 2.37 -8.70
N LEU A 41 13.14 2.65 -8.42
CA LEU A 41 14.22 2.60 -9.41
C LEU A 41 14.64 1.17 -9.77
N PHE A 42 14.66 0.26 -8.80
CA PHE A 42 15.00 -1.15 -9.01
C PHE A 42 13.83 -2.00 -9.53
N GLY A 43 12.66 -1.40 -9.77
CA GLY A 43 11.51 -2.10 -10.38
C GLY A 43 10.83 -3.15 -9.49
N PHE A 44 11.16 -3.22 -8.20
CA PHE A 44 10.51 -4.12 -7.24
C PHE A 44 9.15 -3.62 -6.75
N ALA A 45 8.79 -2.37 -7.08
CA ALA A 45 7.41 -1.93 -7.04
C ALA A 45 6.68 -2.56 -8.24
N SER A 46 6.31 -3.84 -8.13
CA SER A 46 5.43 -4.51 -9.08
C SER A 46 4.15 -3.68 -9.18
N PRO A 47 3.90 -3.01 -10.33
CA PRO A 47 2.58 -2.47 -10.58
C PRO A 47 1.71 -3.71 -10.76
N GLN A 48 0.87 -4.01 -9.79
CA GLN A 48 -0.23 -4.94 -9.98
C GLN A 48 -1.26 -4.25 -10.88
N ARG A 49 -0.86 -3.99 -12.13
CA ARG A 49 -1.76 -3.83 -13.25
C ARG A 49 -2.20 -5.23 -13.56
N ASP A 50 -3.29 -5.65 -12.94
CA ASP A 50 -4.06 -6.76 -13.49
C ASP A 50 -4.20 -6.48 -15.00
N PRO A 51 -3.81 -7.43 -15.87
CA PRO A 51 -4.06 -7.26 -17.28
C PRO A 51 -5.56 -6.99 -17.40
N MET A 52 -5.90 -5.88 -18.07
CA MET A 52 -7.26 -5.52 -18.45
C MET A 52 -7.81 -6.57 -19.42
N LEU A 53 -7.95 -7.81 -18.95
CA LEU A 53 -8.49 -8.88 -19.75
C LEU A 53 -9.99 -8.60 -19.87
N PRO A 54 -10.51 -8.45 -21.10
CA PRO A 54 -11.91 -8.17 -21.32
C PRO A 54 -12.75 -9.30 -20.72
N HIS A 55 -13.72 -8.94 -19.88
CA HIS A 55 -14.62 -9.91 -19.26
C HIS A 55 -15.72 -10.29 -20.26
N ILE A 56 -15.68 -11.52 -20.76
CA ILE A 56 -16.68 -12.04 -21.70
C ILE A 56 -17.92 -12.41 -20.91
N CYS A 57 -19.08 -11.94 -21.35
CA CYS A 57 -20.35 -12.28 -20.72
C CYS A 57 -20.60 -13.81 -20.76
N SER A 58 -20.85 -14.41 -19.60
CA SER A 58 -21.12 -15.87 -19.45
C SER A 58 -22.41 -16.33 -20.14
N ARG A 59 -23.30 -15.40 -20.52
CA ARG A 59 -24.57 -15.72 -21.18
C ARG A 59 -24.30 -16.23 -22.61
N PRO A 60 -24.73 -17.45 -22.97
CA PRO A 60 -24.36 -18.08 -24.23
C PRO A 60 -24.83 -17.30 -25.46
N THR A 61 -25.93 -16.56 -25.33
CA THR A 61 -26.52 -15.74 -26.40
C THR A 61 -25.86 -14.37 -26.57
N CYS A 62 -25.13 -13.87 -25.56
CA CYS A 62 -24.56 -12.54 -25.61
C CYS A 62 -23.06 -12.56 -25.91
N ARG A 63 -22.26 -13.26 -25.09
CA ARG A 63 -20.79 -13.35 -25.13
C ARG A 63 -20.06 -12.04 -25.49
N GLY A 64 -20.67 -10.89 -25.16
CA GLY A 64 -20.13 -9.59 -25.51
C GLY A 64 -18.90 -9.29 -24.66
N PRO A 65 -17.87 -8.61 -25.22
CA PRO A 65 -16.75 -8.14 -24.44
C PRO A 65 -17.20 -6.99 -23.53
N ASN A 66 -16.80 -7.05 -22.25
CA ASN A 66 -17.05 -5.99 -21.28
C ASN A 66 -15.72 -5.53 -20.65
N PRO A 67 -15.61 -4.26 -20.25
CA PRO A 67 -14.42 -3.81 -19.54
C PRO A 67 -14.34 -4.49 -18.17
N SER A 68 -13.12 -4.63 -17.65
CA SER A 68 -12.83 -5.35 -16.40
C SER A 68 -13.54 -4.81 -15.15
N TYR A 69 -13.95 -3.53 -15.17
CA TYR A 69 -14.69 -2.88 -14.09
C TYR A 69 -16.23 -2.98 -14.22
N ALA A 70 -16.76 -3.54 -15.31
CA ALA A 70 -18.20 -3.63 -15.51
C ALA A 70 -18.83 -4.66 -14.57
N ARG A 71 -19.80 -4.23 -13.76
CA ARG A 71 -20.63 -5.14 -12.94
C ARG A 71 -21.75 -5.80 -13.74
N PHE A 72 -22.17 -5.18 -14.84
CA PHE A 72 -23.24 -5.65 -15.71
C PHE A 72 -22.79 -5.64 -17.17
N CYS A 73 -23.26 -6.62 -17.94
CA CYS A 73 -22.97 -6.68 -19.37
C CYS A 73 -23.62 -5.49 -20.09
N ARG A 74 -22.82 -4.73 -20.83
CA ARG A 74 -23.29 -3.55 -21.59
C ARG A 74 -24.31 -3.88 -22.68
N ARG A 75 -24.33 -5.13 -23.14
CA ARG A 75 -25.16 -5.58 -24.26
C ARG A 75 -26.47 -6.26 -23.82
N CYS A 76 -26.45 -7.02 -22.73
CA CYS A 76 -27.63 -7.80 -22.29
C CYS A 76 -28.07 -7.55 -20.84
N GLY A 77 -27.38 -6.66 -20.11
CA GLY A 77 -27.72 -6.29 -18.74
C GLY A 77 -27.50 -7.37 -17.68
N SER A 78 -27.03 -8.56 -18.05
CA SER A 78 -26.78 -9.63 -17.07
C SER A 78 -25.64 -9.27 -16.12
N PRO A 79 -25.70 -9.69 -14.84
CA PRO A 79 -24.58 -9.51 -13.92
C PRO A 79 -23.35 -10.27 -14.44
N LEU A 80 -22.18 -9.62 -14.35
CA LEU A 80 -20.87 -10.22 -14.63
C LEU A 80 -20.29 -10.71 -13.31
N ASP A 81 -19.64 -11.88 -13.30
CA ASP A 81 -18.94 -12.37 -12.13
C ASP A 81 -17.75 -11.45 -11.83
N SER A 82 -17.81 -10.70 -10.74
CA SER A 82 -16.72 -9.81 -10.33
C SER A 82 -15.42 -10.61 -10.14
N PRO A 83 -14.25 -10.08 -10.56
CA PRO A 83 -12.96 -10.78 -10.47
C PRO A 83 -12.55 -11.12 -9.02
N THR A 84 -13.21 -10.54 -8.01
CA THR A 84 -12.99 -10.81 -6.59
C THR A 84 -13.21 -12.28 -6.20
N ARG A 85 -13.94 -13.07 -7.02
CA ARG A 85 -14.20 -14.49 -6.73
C ARG A 85 -13.03 -15.42 -7.01
N GLN A 86 -12.06 -15.03 -7.86
CA GLN A 86 -10.87 -15.84 -8.13
C GLN A 86 -9.83 -15.77 -7.00
N VAL A 87 -9.72 -14.64 -6.29
CA VAL A 87 -8.75 -14.46 -5.21
C VAL A 87 -9.02 -15.38 -4.01
N ARG A 88 -10.29 -15.71 -3.73
CA ARG A 88 -10.64 -16.60 -2.59
C ARG A 88 -10.22 -18.07 -2.77
N ARG A 89 -9.93 -18.53 -3.99
CA ARG A 89 -9.52 -19.92 -4.23
C ARG A 89 -8.01 -20.14 -4.15
N ALA A 90 -7.20 -19.08 -4.24
CA ALA A 90 -5.75 -19.18 -4.11
C ALA A 90 -5.26 -19.14 -2.65
N ALA A 91 -6.12 -18.79 -1.68
CA ALA A 91 -5.80 -18.73 -0.26
C ALA A 91 -6.17 -20.00 0.53
N ALA A 92 -6.45 -21.11 -0.17
CA ALA A 92 -6.90 -22.38 0.42
C ALA A 92 -5.88 -23.52 0.25
N TRP A 93 -4.59 -23.18 0.07
CA TRP A 93 -3.49 -24.14 0.06
C TRP A 93 -2.44 -23.72 1.09
#